data_AF-A0A846M3K0-F1
#
_entry.id   AF-A0A846M3K0-F1
#
_cell.length_a   1.000
_cell.length_b   1.000
_cell.length_c   1.000
_cell.angle_alpha   90.00
_cell.angle_beta   90.00
_cell.angle_gamma   90.00
#
_symmetry.space_group_name_H-M   'P 1'
#
loop_
_entity.id
_entity.type
_entity.pdbx_description
1 polymer ?
#
loop_
_entity_poly.entity_id
_entity_poly.type
_entity_poly.pdbx_seq_one_letter_code
_entity_poly.pdbx_strand_id
1 'polypeptide(L)'
;MTDPRQPGTPPGTDPADVDHRAAIAEALGKEVWPADKEALVAKAQESNATDRVLADLRRLPAGTEFTNVQEVAEALGIHTEQQRF
;
A
#
# COMPACT_ATOMS: atom_id res chain seq x y z
N MET A 1 -31.70 25.10 0.62
CA MET A 1 -30.68 24.83 1.65
C MET A 1 -29.91 23.61 1.20
N THR A 2 -28.71 23.85 0.68
CA THR A 2 -27.81 22.83 0.14
C THR A 2 -26.91 22.35 1.27
N ASP A 3 -26.90 21.05 1.55
CA ASP A 3 -25.74 20.40 2.17
C ASP A 3 -25.65 18.95 1.65
N PRO A 4 -24.83 18.70 0.61
CA PRO A 4 -24.45 17.35 0.22
C PRO A 4 -23.30 16.96 1.15
N ARG A 5 -23.52 15.89 1.91
CA ARG A 5 -22.47 15.16 2.62
C ARG A 5 -21.45 14.64 1.60
N GLN A 6 -20.48 15.47 1.23
CA GLN A 6 -19.32 15.07 0.47
C GLN A 6 -18.25 14.72 1.52
N PRO A 7 -17.89 13.43 1.69
CA PRO A 7 -16.75 13.09 2.52
C PRO A 7 -15.52 13.75 1.91
N GLY A 8 -14.90 14.66 2.66
CA GLY A 8 -13.72 15.41 2.24
C GLY A 8 -12.53 14.48 2.11
N THR A 9 -12.35 13.86 0.95
CA THR A 9 -11.04 13.39 0.52
C THR A 9 -10.24 14.64 0.16
N PRO A 10 -9.03 14.85 0.71
CA PRO A 10 -8.16 15.94 0.29
C PRO A 10 -8.02 15.92 -1.24
N PRO A 11 -8.04 17.10 -1.91
CA PRO A 11 -7.91 17.17 -3.35
C PRO A 11 -6.47 16.77 -3.78
N GLY A 12 -6.32 15.48 -4.05
CA GLY A 12 -5.13 14.85 -4.63
C GLY A 12 -4.84 13.45 -4.10
N THR A 13 -5.46 13.04 -2.99
CA THR A 13 -5.41 11.65 -2.54
C THR A 13 -6.48 10.89 -3.29
N ASP A 14 -6.10 10.04 -4.24
CA ASP A 14 -7.06 9.13 -4.84
C ASP A 14 -7.54 8.16 -3.75
N PRO A 15 -8.85 8.10 -3.44
CA PRO A 15 -9.36 7.20 -2.41
C PRO A 15 -9.05 5.73 -2.73
N ALA A 16 -8.88 5.38 -4.01
CA ALA A 16 -8.46 4.04 -4.42
C ALA A 16 -7.00 3.76 -4.03
N ASP A 17 -6.10 4.75 -4.06
CA ASP A 17 -4.70 4.58 -3.60
C ASP A 17 -4.63 4.35 -2.09
N VAL A 18 -5.47 5.06 -1.31
CA VAL A 18 -5.54 4.87 0.15
C VAL A 18 -6.09 3.50 0.51
N ASP A 19 -7.19 3.11 -0.12
CA ASP A 19 -7.80 1.79 0.06
C ASP A 19 -6.81 0.68 -0.29
N HIS A 20 -6.09 0.85 -1.41
CA HIS A 20 -5.10 -0.11 -1.84
C HIS A 20 -3.91 -0.22 -0.88
N ARG A 21 -3.39 0.91 -0.39
CA ARG A 21 -2.33 0.90 0.64
C ARG A 21 -2.81 0.25 1.93
N ALA A 22 -4.06 0.49 2.33
CA ALA A 22 -4.65 -0.13 3.50
C ALA A 22 -4.73 -1.66 3.33
N ALA A 23 -5.18 -2.15 2.17
CA ALA A 23 -5.22 -3.57 1.87
C ALA A 23 -3.82 -4.23 1.94
N ILE A 24 -2.78 -3.55 1.46
CA ILE A 24 -1.38 -4.01 1.57
C ILE A 24 -0.96 -4.05 3.05
N ALA A 25 -1.25 -3.01 3.83
CA ALA A 25 -0.91 -2.94 5.25
C ALA A 25 -1.59 -4.05 6.07
N GLU A 26 -2.87 -4.31 5.80
CA GLU A 26 -3.63 -5.36 6.47
C GLU A 26 -3.12 -6.76 6.14
N ALA A 27 -2.76 -7.01 4.87
CA ALA A 27 -2.21 -8.29 4.44
C ALA A 27 -0.85 -8.61 5.08
N LEU A 28 0.01 -7.59 5.23
CA LEU A 28 1.38 -7.75 5.69
C LEU A 28 1.52 -7.72 7.22
N GLY A 29 0.67 -6.93 7.89
CA GLY A 29 0.79 -6.68 9.31
C GLY A 29 2.04 -5.88 9.66
N LYS A 30 2.20 -5.58 10.95
CA LYS A 30 3.36 -4.82 11.47
C LYS A 30 4.56 -5.71 11.83
N GLU A 31 4.34 -7.01 11.94
CA GLU A 31 5.36 -7.97 12.38
C GLU A 31 6.32 -8.42 11.27
N VAL A 32 5.96 -8.18 10.01
CA VAL A 32 6.77 -8.62 8.86
C VAL A 32 8.00 -7.73 8.66
N TRP A 33 8.00 -6.53 9.23
CA TRP A 33 9.05 -5.55 8.98
C TRP A 33 10.24 -5.72 9.93
N PRO A 34 11.48 -5.55 9.45
CA PRO A 34 11.86 -5.35 8.04
C PRO A 34 11.80 -6.65 7.22
N ALA A 35 11.48 -6.56 5.92
CA ALA A 35 11.37 -7.70 5.03
C ALA A 35 11.75 -7.38 3.58
N ASP A 36 12.29 -8.38 2.88
CA ASP A 36 12.46 -8.35 1.44
C ASP A 36 11.17 -8.71 0.71
N LYS A 37 11.19 -8.51 -0.62
CA LYS A 37 10.10 -8.89 -1.52
C LYS A 37 9.57 -10.32 -1.30
N GLU A 38 10.44 -11.30 -1.12
CA GLU A 38 10.05 -12.70 -1.03
C GLU A 38 9.31 -12.96 0.28
N ALA A 39 9.80 -12.41 1.39
CA ALA A 39 9.15 -12.44 2.69
C ALA A 39 7.79 -11.72 2.67
N LEU A 40 7.69 -10.57 2.00
CA LEU A 40 6.42 -9.84 1.85
C LEU A 40 5.38 -10.66 1.06
N VAL A 41 5.80 -11.27 -0.06
CA VAL A 41 4.90 -12.14 -0.85
C VAL A 41 4.46 -13.35 -0.03
N ALA A 42 5.38 -14.01 0.69
CA ALA A 42 5.06 -15.16 1.53
C ALA A 42 4.04 -14.78 2.62
N LYS A 43 4.29 -13.68 3.36
CA LYS A 43 3.37 -13.19 4.39
C LYS A 43 1.98 -12.86 3.83
N ALA A 44 1.93 -12.20 2.67
CA ALA A 44 0.67 -11.89 2.01
C ALA A 44 -0.09 -13.16 1.58
N GLN A 45 0.61 -14.21 1.15
CA GLN A 45 -0.01 -15.51 0.84
C GLN A 45 -0.56 -16.19 2.10
N GLU A 46 0.18 -16.18 3.20
CA GLU A 46 -0.26 -16.73 4.49
C GLU A 46 -1.53 -16.02 5.00
N SER A 47 -1.60 -14.70 4.84
CA SER A 47 -2.76 -13.89 5.20
C SER A 47 -3.94 -13.99 4.22
N ASN A 48 -3.85 -14.81 3.17
CA ASN A 48 -4.85 -14.90 2.08
C ASN A 48 -5.14 -13.52 1.45
N ALA A 49 -4.09 -12.74 1.20
CA ALA A 49 -4.20 -11.46 0.53
C ALA A 49 -4.81 -11.60 -0.87
N THR A 50 -5.42 -10.52 -1.36
CA THR A 50 -6.03 -10.50 -2.70
C THR A 50 -4.99 -10.70 -3.79
N ASP A 51 -5.39 -11.27 -4.93
CA ASP A 51 -4.51 -11.44 -6.10
C ASP A 51 -3.86 -10.14 -6.55
N ARG A 52 -4.56 -9.01 -6.38
CA ARG A 52 -4.03 -7.68 -6.68
C ARG A 52 -2.81 -7.35 -5.80
N VAL A 53 -2.95 -7.50 -4.49
CA VAL A 53 -1.84 -7.28 -3.54
C VAL A 53 -0.66 -8.21 -3.85
N LEU A 54 -0.93 -9.49 -4.13
CA LEU A 54 0.12 -10.44 -4.50
C LEU A 54 0.81 -10.07 -5.82
N ALA A 55 0.06 -9.61 -6.82
CA ALA A 55 0.61 -9.17 -8.09
C ALA A 55 1.50 -7.94 -7.92
N ASP A 56 1.11 -6.99 -7.07
CA ASP A 56 1.89 -5.79 -6.80
C ASP A 56 3.17 -6.11 -6.02
N LEU A 57 3.10 -6.89 -4.94
CA LEU A 57 4.30 -7.32 -4.20
C LEU A 57 5.31 -8.06 -5.11
N ARG A 58 4.84 -8.82 -6.11
CA ARG A 58 5.72 -9.47 -7.10
C ARG A 58 6.41 -8.48 -8.05
N ARG A 59 5.96 -7.24 -8.17
CA ARG A 59 6.59 -6.19 -8.99
C ARG A 59 7.66 -5.41 -8.25
N LEU A 60 7.77 -5.57 -6.93
CA LEU A 60 8.81 -4.92 -6.14
C LEU A 60 10.22 -5.28 -6.62
N PRO A 61 11.19 -4.36 -6.46
CA PRO A 61 12.60 -4.64 -6.73
C PRO A 61 13.10 -5.77 -5.82
N ALA A 62 13.91 -6.66 -6.39
CA ALA A 62 14.59 -7.70 -5.62
C ALA A 62 15.86 -7.13 -4.97
N GLY A 63 16.26 -7.69 -3.83
CA GLY A 63 17.45 -7.24 -3.10
C GLY A 63 17.29 -5.90 -2.38
N THR A 64 16.05 -5.40 -2.26
CA THR A 64 15.70 -4.26 -1.42
C THR A 64 14.97 -4.77 -0.18
N GLU A 65 15.43 -4.34 0.99
CA GLU A 65 14.72 -4.54 2.24
C GLU A 65 13.79 -3.36 2.46
N PHE A 66 12.53 -3.66 2.76
CA PHE A 66 11.52 -2.68 3.09
C PHE A 66 11.32 -2.68 4.60
N THR A 67 11.26 -1.50 5.19
CA THR A 67 11.13 -1.28 6.64
C THR A 67 9.70 -0.98 7.06
N ASN A 68 8.84 -0.60 6.10
CA ASN A 68 7.46 -0.25 6.36
C ASN A 68 6.61 -0.27 5.07
N VAL A 69 5.29 -0.17 5.24
CA VAL A 69 4.32 -0.19 4.13
C VAL A 69 4.42 1.02 3.19
N GLN A 70 4.93 2.17 3.65
CA GLN A 70 5.08 3.35 2.80
C GLN A 70 6.17 3.12 1.74
N GLU A 71 7.32 2.55 2.12
CA GLU A 71 8.37 2.23 1.16
C GLU A 71 7.90 1.22 0.10
N VAL A 72 7.05 0.28 0.49
CA VAL A 72 6.39 -0.64 -0.45
C VAL A 72 5.43 0.12 -1.37
N ALA A 73 4.58 1.00 -0.83
CA ALA A 73 3.67 1.81 -1.63
C ALA A 73 4.43 2.70 -2.63
N GLU A 74 5.52 3.34 -2.20
CA GLU A 74 6.39 4.16 -3.04
C GLU A 74 7.04 3.34 -4.17
N ALA A 75 7.55 2.14 -3.86
CA ALA A 75 8.12 1.23 -4.87
C ALA A 75 7.09 0.74 -5.89
N LEU A 76 5.81 0.72 -5.53
CA LEU A 76 4.68 0.39 -6.42
C LEU A 76 4.13 1.60 -7.18
N GLY A 77 4.62 2.81 -6.88
CA GLY A 77 4.08 4.05 -7.43
C GLY A 77 2.68 4.39 -6.90
N ILE A 78 2.33 3.88 -5.72
CA ILE A 78 1.10 4.21 -4.98
C ILE A 78 1.40 5.50 -4.20
N HIS A 79 1.20 6.65 -4.86
CA HIS A 79 1.51 7.96 -4.31
C HIS A 79 0.31 8.55 -3.59
N THR A 80 0.40 8.60 -2.27
CA THR A 80 -0.36 9.50 -1.41
C THR A 80 0.24 10.91 -1.54
N GLU A 81 -0.16 11.67 -2.56
CA GLU A 81 0.10 13.12 -2.69
C GLU A 81 1.50 13.62 -2.26
N GLN A 82 2.41 13.82 -3.22
CA GLN A 82 3.50 14.79 -3.03
C GLN A 82 3.35 15.96 -4.01
N GLN A 83 2.75 17.06 -3.56
CA GLN A 83 3.01 18.44 -4.01
C GLN A 83 2.22 19.43 -3.12
N ARG A 84 2.76 20.51 -2.52
CA ARG A 84 4.03 21.25 -2.61
C ARG A 84 4.26 22.02 -1.30
N PHE A 85 5.52 22.14 -0.86
CA PHE A 85 6.08 23.42 -0.40
C PHE A 85 7.52 23.52 -0.89
#